data_AF-A0A7S2IFR6-F1
#
_entry.id   AF-A0A7S2IFR6-F1
#
_cell.length_a   1.000
_cell.length_b   1.000
_cell.length_c   1.000
_cell.angle_alpha   90.00
_cell.angle_beta   90.00
_cell.angle_gamma   90.00
#
_symmetry.space_group_name_H-M   'P 1'
#
loop_
_entity.id
_entity.type
_entity.pdbx_description
1 polymer ?
#
loop_
_entity_poly.entity_id
_entity_poly.type
_entity_poly.pdbx_seq_one_letter_code
_entity_poly.pdbx_strand_id
1 'polypeptide(L)'
;EGLTADGVVAQQPATRGGPACESASLPDDLQAARLTQQLARAASIEEVLGLVRENADAINAIHVSAALVTLARTHARTGRSHGRGAPMRSRPGMDVLLGCLARTLPDFHAQGCANAWWAFAKLRHPPPE
;
A
#
# COMPACT_ATOMS: atom_id res chain seq x y z
N GLU A 1 74.85 11.78 16.70
CA GLU A 1 75.29 13.00 16.00
C GLU A 1 74.23 13.40 14.98
N GLY A 2 73.57 14.56 15.14
CA GLY A 2 72.79 15.19 14.05
C GLY A 2 71.34 15.54 14.38
N LEU A 3 71.17 16.70 15.00
CA LEU A 3 69.94 17.41 15.37
C LEU A 3 69.18 17.99 14.14
N THR A 4 67.94 18.46 14.39
CA THR A 4 67.07 19.41 13.65
C THR A 4 65.94 18.81 12.82
N ALA A 5 64.77 19.43 12.65
CA ALA A 5 63.96 20.38 13.42
C ALA A 5 62.65 20.53 12.63
N ASP A 6 61.58 20.90 13.33
CA ASP A 6 60.42 21.64 12.82
C ASP A 6 59.51 21.06 11.72
N GLY A 7 58.22 21.02 12.05
CA GLY A 7 57.15 20.61 11.13
C GLY A 7 55.78 20.65 11.79
N VAL A 8 55.36 21.83 12.24
CA VAL A 8 53.96 22.14 12.58
C VAL A 8 53.09 21.88 11.35
N VAL A 9 52.25 20.84 11.40
CA VAL A 9 51.14 20.69 10.43
C VAL A 9 49.85 21.16 11.11
N ALA A 10 49.38 22.27 10.56
CA ALA A 10 48.15 22.94 10.91
C ALA A 10 46.95 22.00 10.84
N GLN A 11 46.13 22.13 11.88
CA GLN A 11 44.77 21.67 12.02
C GLN A 11 43.93 22.12 10.81
N GLN A 12 43.32 21.18 10.09
CA GLN A 12 42.17 21.47 9.22
C GLN A 12 40.89 20.95 9.90
N PRO A 13 39.81 21.75 9.91
CA PRO A 13 38.59 21.39 10.60
C PRO A 13 37.90 20.25 9.85
N ALA A 14 37.60 19.18 10.59
CA ALA A 14 36.65 18.17 10.16
C ALA A 14 35.32 18.86 9.82
N THR A 15 35.02 18.94 8.53
CA THR A 15 33.69 19.23 8.05
C THR A 15 32.79 18.12 8.60
N ARG A 16 32.03 18.44 9.66
CA ARG A 16 30.84 17.68 10.05
C ARG A 16 29.81 17.84 8.94
N GLY A 17 30.01 17.10 7.85
CA GLY A 17 28.91 16.64 7.02
C GLY A 17 28.08 15.74 7.92
N GLY A 18 27.04 16.29 8.55
CA GLY A 18 26.02 15.46 9.16
C GLY A 18 25.50 14.48 8.12
N PRO A 19 25.17 13.24 8.49
CA PRO A 19 24.56 12.33 7.54
C PRO A 19 23.31 13.03 7.02
N ALA A 20 23.29 13.32 5.71
CA ALA A 20 22.04 13.53 5.02
C ALA A 20 21.12 12.41 5.49
N CYS A 21 19.91 12.76 5.90
CA CYS A 21 18.86 11.83 6.27
C CYS A 21 18.55 10.98 5.04
N GLU A 22 19.40 10.00 4.79
CA GLU A 22 19.25 8.98 3.78
C GLU A 22 17.97 8.29 4.19
N SER A 23 16.96 8.47 3.35
CA SER A 23 15.63 7.93 3.56
C SER A 23 15.81 6.41 3.54
N ALA A 24 16.07 5.83 4.71
CA ALA A 24 16.33 4.41 4.84
C ALA A 24 15.07 3.68 4.34
N SER A 25 15.13 3.19 3.11
CA SER A 25 14.07 2.41 2.50
C SER A 25 13.77 1.26 3.45
N LEU A 26 12.53 1.18 3.92
CA LEU A 26 12.10 0.11 4.82
C LEU A 26 12.33 -1.25 4.13
N PRO A 27 12.63 -2.33 4.88
CA PRO A 27 12.61 -3.69 4.34
C PRO A 27 11.28 -3.99 3.63
N ASP A 28 11.33 -4.67 2.49
CA ASP A 28 10.16 -4.92 1.63
C ASP A 28 8.99 -5.59 2.39
N ASP A 29 9.28 -6.53 3.29
CA ASP A 29 8.26 -7.20 4.11
C ASP A 29 7.53 -6.22 5.06
N LEU A 30 8.27 -5.26 5.63
CA LEU A 30 7.69 -4.23 6.48
C LEU A 30 6.85 -3.24 5.67
N GLN A 31 7.24 -2.97 4.42
CA GLN A 31 6.43 -2.16 3.50
C GLN A 31 5.12 -2.88 3.16
N ALA A 32 5.18 -4.18 2.83
CA ALA A 32 3.99 -4.99 2.55
C ALA A 32 3.04 -5.09 3.75
N ALA A 33 3.58 -5.33 4.95
CA ALA A 33 2.79 -5.35 6.17
C ALA A 33 2.11 -3.98 6.45
N ARG A 34 2.84 -2.88 6.24
CA ARG A 34 2.31 -1.52 6.39
C ARG A 34 1.20 -1.23 5.38
N LEU A 35 1.38 -1.61 4.12
CA LEU A 35 0.34 -1.44 3.08
C LEU A 35 -0.92 -2.24 3.42
N THR A 36 -0.77 -3.50 3.84
CA THR A 36 -1.88 -4.32 4.32
C THR A 36 -2.61 -3.63 5.48
N GLN A 37 -1.87 -3.07 6.43
CA GLN A 37 -2.44 -2.36 7.57
C GLN A 37 -3.19 -1.09 7.15
N GLN A 38 -2.64 -0.31 6.21
CA GLN A 38 -3.30 0.87 5.65
C GLN A 38 -4.62 0.50 4.96
N LEU A 39 -4.60 -0.52 4.09
CA LEU A 39 -5.80 -1.03 3.43
C LEU A 39 -6.84 -1.54 4.42
N ALA A 40 -6.43 -2.21 5.51
CA ALA A 40 -7.34 -2.70 6.54
C ALA A 40 -8.00 -1.58 7.36
N ARG A 41 -7.34 -0.43 7.49
CA ARG A 41 -7.77 0.71 8.31
C ARG A 41 -8.42 1.85 7.53
N ALA A 42 -8.34 1.81 6.19
CA ALA A 42 -8.92 2.83 5.34
C ALA A 42 -10.40 3.08 5.69
N ALA A 43 -10.74 4.34 5.91
CA ALA A 43 -12.02 4.78 6.43
C ALA A 43 -13.06 4.99 5.32
N SER A 44 -12.62 5.15 4.07
CA SER A 44 -13.47 5.42 2.91
C SER A 44 -13.18 4.48 1.74
N ILE A 45 -14.13 4.41 0.80
CA ILE A 45 -13.95 3.64 -0.44
C ILE A 45 -12.83 4.30 -1.27
N GLU A 46 -12.83 5.62 -1.33
CA GLU A 46 -11.89 6.44 -2.08
C GLU A 46 -10.46 6.23 -1.59
N GLU A 47 -10.27 6.11 -0.28
CA GLU A 47 -8.97 5.82 0.33
C GLU A 47 -8.49 4.41 -0.01
N VAL A 48 -9.36 3.39 0.07
CA VAL A 48 -8.99 2.02 -0.34
C VAL A 48 -8.55 2.00 -1.81
N LEU A 49 -9.35 2.59 -2.70
CA LEU A 49 -9.05 2.59 -4.14
C LEU A 49 -7.84 3.47 -4.49
N GLY A 50 -7.60 4.55 -3.74
CA GLY A 50 -6.40 5.38 -3.85
C GLY A 50 -5.14 4.59 -3.52
N LEU A 51 -5.12 3.93 -2.37
CA LEU A 51 -4.00 3.08 -1.94
C LEU A 51 -3.70 1.97 -2.95
N VAL A 52 -4.73 1.35 -3.52
CA VAL A 52 -4.56 0.31 -4.56
C VAL A 52 -3.92 0.87 -5.81
N ARG A 53 -4.34 2.06 -6.27
CA ARG A 53 -3.77 2.71 -7.45
C ARG A 53 -2.32 3.13 -7.24
N GLU A 54 -2.03 3.71 -6.09
CA GLU A 54 -0.68 4.19 -5.76
C GLU A 54 0.33 3.06 -5.63
N ASN A 55 -0.13 1.85 -5.28
CA ASN A 55 0.72 0.68 -5.02
C ASN A 55 0.44 -0.47 -6.00
N ALA A 56 -0.11 -0.19 -7.19
CA ALA A 56 -0.59 -1.21 -8.12
C ALA A 56 0.51 -2.22 -8.53
N ASP A 57 1.76 -1.76 -8.61
CA ASP A 57 2.93 -2.55 -8.99
C ASP A 57 3.46 -3.43 -7.85
N ALA A 58 3.20 -3.06 -6.58
CA ALA A 58 3.65 -3.78 -5.39
C ALA A 58 2.52 -4.61 -4.73
N ILE A 59 1.33 -4.63 -5.32
CA ILE A 59 0.19 -5.37 -4.80
C ILE A 59 0.34 -6.88 -5.03
N ASN A 60 0.00 -7.65 -4.00
CA ASN A 60 -0.06 -9.11 -4.02
C ASN A 60 -1.45 -9.59 -3.55
N ALA A 61 -1.65 -10.91 -3.49
CA ALA A 61 -2.93 -11.50 -3.10
C ALA A 61 -3.42 -11.08 -1.71
N ILE A 62 -2.51 -10.88 -0.75
CA ILE A 62 -2.84 -10.44 0.62
C ILE A 62 -3.41 -9.02 0.60
N HIS A 63 -2.74 -8.11 -0.13
CA HIS A 63 -3.20 -6.72 -0.31
C HIS A 63 -4.58 -6.68 -0.97
N VAL A 64 -4.80 -7.45 -2.05
CA VAL A 64 -6.10 -7.49 -2.74
C VAL A 64 -7.20 -8.02 -1.83
N SER A 65 -6.95 -9.11 -1.10
CA SER A 65 -7.92 -9.68 -0.14
C SER A 65 -8.30 -8.66 0.95
N ALA A 66 -7.31 -7.99 1.53
CA ALA A 66 -7.55 -6.94 2.52
C ALA A 66 -8.35 -5.76 1.94
N ALA A 67 -7.98 -5.30 0.74
CA ALA A 67 -8.68 -4.22 0.04
C ALA A 67 -10.15 -4.56 -0.21
N LEU A 68 -10.45 -5.75 -0.75
CA LEU A 68 -11.81 -6.21 -1.02
C LEU A 68 -12.67 -6.28 0.26
N VAL A 69 -12.10 -6.81 1.34
CA VAL A 69 -12.80 -6.90 2.62
C VAL A 69 -13.10 -5.51 3.18
N THR A 70 -12.12 -4.61 3.20
CA THR A 70 -12.33 -3.24 3.67
C THR A 70 -13.35 -2.52 2.79
N LEU A 71 -13.23 -2.62 1.47
CA LEU A 71 -14.13 -2.00 0.51
C LEU A 71 -15.59 -2.43 0.76
N ALA A 72 -15.84 -3.73 0.90
CA ALA A 72 -17.17 -4.27 1.19
C ALA A 72 -17.73 -3.80 2.55
N ARG A 73 -16.89 -3.76 3.60
CA ARG A 73 -17.29 -3.26 4.92
C ARG A 73 -17.63 -1.78 4.87
N THR A 74 -16.81 -0.97 4.21
CA THR A 74 -17.00 0.47 4.11
C THR A 74 -18.22 0.81 3.26
N HIS A 75 -18.44 0.11 2.15
CA HIS A 75 -19.66 0.20 1.34
C HIS A 75 -20.93 -0.11 2.14
N ALA A 76 -20.92 -1.14 2.99
CA ALA A 76 -22.07 -1.49 3.82
C ALA A 76 -22.39 -0.41 4.87
N ARG A 77 -21.39 0.34 5.35
CA ARG A 77 -21.60 1.47 6.28
C ARG A 77 -22.16 2.69 5.56
N THR A 78 -21.63 3.02 4.37
CA THR A 78 -22.06 4.19 3.58
C THR A 78 -23.40 3.98 2.88
N GLY A 79 -23.78 2.73 2.59
CA GLY A 79 -25.07 2.37 2.00
C GLY A 79 -26.29 2.70 2.87
N ARG A 80 -26.12 2.95 4.18
CA ARG A 80 -27.18 3.51 5.04
C ARG A 80 -27.36 5.01 4.90
N SER A 81 -26.44 5.71 4.23
CA SER A 81 -26.36 7.17 4.17
C SER A 81 -26.40 7.75 2.75
N HIS A 82 -26.37 6.94 1.68
CA HIS A 82 -26.20 7.45 0.31
C HIS A 82 -27.27 6.99 -0.68
N GLY A 83 -28.30 7.82 -0.83
CA GLY A 83 -29.00 7.99 -2.09
C GLY A 83 -28.44 9.18 -2.87
N ARG A 84 -27.17 9.14 -3.32
CA ARG A 84 -26.58 10.06 -4.34
C ARG A 84 -25.09 9.85 -4.72
N GLY A 85 -24.48 8.70 -4.42
CA GLY A 85 -23.07 8.44 -4.78
C GLY A 85 -22.91 7.88 -6.20
N ALA A 86 -21.75 8.13 -6.84
CA ALA A 86 -21.39 7.48 -8.10
C ALA A 86 -21.38 5.94 -7.91
N PRO A 87 -21.88 5.17 -8.91
CA PRO A 87 -21.91 3.72 -8.82
C PRO A 87 -20.50 3.15 -8.65
N MET A 88 -20.35 2.06 -7.88
CA MET A 88 -19.05 1.46 -7.52
C MET A 88 -18.14 1.22 -8.73
N ARG A 89 -18.73 0.71 -9.84
CA ARG A 89 -18.02 0.46 -11.11
C ARG A 89 -17.41 1.70 -11.76
N SER A 90 -17.94 2.89 -11.48
CA SER A 90 -17.47 4.14 -12.07
C SER A 90 -16.46 4.87 -11.18
N ARG A 91 -16.07 4.27 -10.04
CA ARG A 91 -15.12 4.86 -9.11
C ARG A 91 -13.69 4.66 -9.60
N PRO A 92 -12.86 5.72 -9.63
CA PRO A 92 -11.45 5.60 -10.00
C PRO A 92 -10.73 4.57 -9.13
N GLY A 93 -10.03 3.63 -9.76
CA GLY A 93 -9.28 2.57 -9.08
C GLY A 93 -10.03 1.26 -8.91
N MET A 94 -11.34 1.21 -9.19
CA MET A 94 -12.08 -0.06 -9.24
C MET A 94 -11.50 -1.00 -10.31
N ASP A 95 -11.29 -0.50 -11.54
CA ASP A 95 -10.70 -1.30 -12.62
C ASP A 95 -9.27 -1.75 -12.31
N VAL A 96 -8.50 -0.91 -11.61
CA VAL A 96 -7.14 -1.27 -11.15
C VAL A 96 -7.20 -2.40 -10.14
N LEU A 97 -8.12 -2.33 -9.16
CA LEU A 97 -8.33 -3.40 -8.18
C LEU A 97 -8.74 -4.72 -8.87
N LEU A 98 -9.64 -4.66 -9.85
CA LEU A 98 -10.05 -5.84 -10.62
C LEU A 98 -8.89 -6.43 -11.43
N GLY A 99 -8.08 -5.57 -12.06
CA GLY A 99 -6.87 -6.00 -12.76
C GLY A 99 -5.84 -6.64 -11.81
N CYS A 100 -5.63 -6.07 -10.62
CA CYS A 100 -4.77 -6.66 -9.59
C CYS A 100 -5.32 -8.00 -9.09
N LEU A 101 -6.64 -8.11 -8.89
CA LEU A 101 -7.28 -9.38 -8.52
C LEU A 101 -7.06 -10.44 -9.59
N ALA A 102 -7.30 -10.13 -10.87
CA ALA A 102 -7.09 -11.06 -11.97
C ALA A 102 -5.64 -11.58 -12.02
N ARG A 103 -4.65 -10.70 -11.82
CA ARG A 103 -3.23 -11.09 -11.81
C ARG A 103 -2.83 -11.94 -10.60
N THR A 104 -3.43 -11.69 -9.44
CA THR A 104 -3.03 -12.31 -8.16
C THR A 104 -3.91 -13.51 -7.77
N LEU A 105 -5.00 -13.76 -8.50
CA LEU A 105 -5.93 -14.86 -8.28
C LEU A 105 -5.27 -16.24 -8.14
N PRO A 106 -4.22 -16.61 -8.92
CA PRO A 106 -3.51 -17.87 -8.74
C PRO A 106 -2.86 -18.05 -7.35
N ASP A 107 -2.52 -16.95 -6.68
CA ASP A 107 -1.86 -16.95 -5.37
C ASP A 107 -2.87 -16.92 -4.20
N PHE A 108 -4.17 -16.90 -4.48
CA PHE A 108 -5.20 -16.90 -3.46
C PHE A 108 -5.33 -18.28 -2.81
N HIS A 109 -5.15 -18.33 -1.49
CA HIS A 109 -5.58 -19.47 -0.70
C HIS A 109 -7.11 -19.46 -0.48
N ALA A 110 -7.68 -20.56 0.03
CA ALA A 110 -9.13 -20.75 0.18
C ALA A 110 -9.86 -19.58 0.89
N GLN A 111 -9.26 -19.03 1.95
CA GLN A 111 -9.82 -17.87 2.66
C GLN A 111 -9.72 -16.57 1.83
N GLY A 112 -8.68 -16.38 1.03
CA GLY A 112 -8.59 -15.28 0.08
C GLY A 112 -9.76 -15.33 -0.91
N CYS A 113 -10.04 -16.52 -1.48
CA CYS A 113 -11.16 -16.72 -2.39
C CYS A 113 -12.49 -16.39 -1.68
N ALA A 114 -12.73 -16.98 -0.51
CA ALA A 114 -13.95 -16.74 0.26
C ALA A 114 -14.18 -15.24 0.56
N ASN A 115 -13.11 -14.52 0.90
CA ASN A 115 -13.16 -13.07 1.12
C ASN A 115 -13.56 -12.31 -0.15
N ALA A 116 -13.00 -12.66 -1.31
CA ALA A 116 -13.33 -12.03 -2.58
C ALA A 116 -14.81 -12.26 -2.95
N TRP A 117 -15.28 -13.51 -2.89
CA TRP A 117 -16.69 -13.86 -3.14
C TRP A 117 -17.64 -13.09 -2.21
N TRP A 118 -17.35 -13.08 -0.91
CA TRP A 118 -18.13 -12.33 0.06
C TRP A 118 -18.15 -10.82 -0.24
N ALA A 119 -17.00 -10.25 -0.61
CA ALA A 119 -16.89 -8.84 -0.92
C ALA A 119 -17.73 -8.46 -2.16
N PHE A 120 -17.62 -9.22 -3.25
CA PHE A 120 -18.42 -9.00 -4.46
C PHE A 120 -19.92 -9.07 -4.19
N ALA A 121 -20.36 -10.06 -3.41
CA ALA A 121 -21.75 -10.17 -2.99
C ALA A 121 -22.22 -8.93 -2.18
N LYS A 122 -21.37 -8.40 -1.28
CA LYS A 122 -21.67 -7.19 -0.50
C LYS A 122 -21.66 -5.91 -1.33
N LEU A 123 -20.81 -5.84 -2.35
CA LEU A 123 -20.72 -4.71 -3.27
C LEU A 123 -21.83 -4.73 -4.31
N ARG A 124 -22.58 -5.83 -4.44
CA ARG A 124 -23.52 -6.10 -5.55
C ARG A 124 -22.85 -5.90 -6.92
N HIS A 125 -21.58 -6.29 -6.99
CA HIS A 125 -20.77 -6.23 -8.19
C HIS A 125 -20.40 -7.66 -8.59
N PRO A 126 -20.60 -8.09 -9.84
CA PRO A 126 -20.16 -9.40 -10.28
C PRO A 126 -18.62 -9.49 -10.20
N PRO A 127 -18.04 -10.62 -9.80
CA PRO A 127 -16.60 -10.84 -9.94
C PRO A 127 -16.20 -10.75 -11.42
N PRO A 128 -14.93 -10.39 -11.72
CA PRO A 128 -14.41 -10.49 -13.07
C PRO A 128 -14.43 -11.95 -13.54
N GLU A 129 -14.68 -12.14 -14.84
CA GLU A 129 -14.72 -13.45 -15.51
C GLU A 129 -13.33 -14.03 -15.80
#